data_AF-A0A0B7BAB7-F1
#
_entry.id   AF-A0A0B7BAB7-F1
#
_cell.length_a   1.000
_cell.length_b   1.000
_cell.length_c   1.000
_cell.angle_alpha   90.00
_cell.angle_beta   90.00
_cell.angle_gamma   90.00
#
_symmetry.space_group_name_H-M   'P 1'
#
loop_
_entity.id
_entity.type
_entity.pdbx_description
1 polymer ?
#
loop_
_entity_poly.entity_id
_entity_poly.type
_entity_poly.pdbx_seq_one_letter_code
_entity_poly.pdbx_strand_id
1 'polypeptide(L)'
;EEKEEGESILHLKTEGVNILEIQNVFGVYGITVDYRHLSLLADYMTSRGQYDAFNRRDFVYNTSPLQKMTFETTMNFLLNACISGHRDHLQSPSSRLVAGKLIRVGTGCFDVLDVL
;
A
#
# COMPACT_ATOMS: atom_id res chain seq x y z
N GLU A 1 -2.28 -5.20 -27.78
CA GLU A 1 -0.87 -5.63 -27.80
C GLU A 1 0.10 -4.45 -27.73
N GLU A 2 0.19 -3.51 -28.70
CA GLU A 2 1.13 -2.36 -28.59
C GLU A 2 0.90 -1.40 -27.41
N LYS A 3 -0.33 -1.32 -26.87
CA LYS A 3 -0.65 -0.45 -25.72
C LYS A 3 -0.12 -0.96 -24.38
N GLU A 4 -0.07 -2.27 -24.18
CA GLU A 4 0.40 -2.89 -22.92
C GLU A 4 1.93 -2.87 -22.82
N GLU A 5 2.64 -3.01 -23.94
CA GLU A 5 4.11 -2.89 -23.95
C GLU A 5 4.56 -1.45 -23.64
N GLY A 6 3.84 -0.44 -24.14
CA GLY A 6 4.14 0.97 -23.85
C GLY A 6 3.95 1.35 -22.38
N GLU A 7 2.90 0.83 -21.73
CA GLU A 7 2.66 1.04 -20.29
C GLU A 7 3.71 0.30 -19.43
N SER A 8 4.12 -0.90 -19.82
CA SER A 8 5.19 -1.65 -19.16
C SER A 8 6.56 -0.96 -19.25
N ILE A 9 6.88 -0.34 -20.40
CA ILE A 9 8.12 0.44 -20.58
C ILE A 9 8.09 1.75 -19.78
N LEU A 10 6.92 2.38 -19.65
CA LEU A 10 6.74 3.58 -18.82
C LEU A 10 6.91 3.26 -17.33
N HIS A 11 6.41 2.12 -16.86
CA HIS A 11 6.61 1.62 -15.50
C HIS A 11 8.07 1.48 -15.10
N LEU A 12 8.84 0.76 -15.92
CA LEU A 12 10.27 0.55 -15.66
C LEU A 12 11.04 1.88 -15.62
N LYS A 13 10.57 2.88 -16.38
CA LYS A 13 11.14 4.23 -16.37
C LYS A 13 10.77 5.01 -15.10
N THR A 14 9.55 4.92 -14.60
CA THR A 14 9.13 5.66 -13.41
C THR A 14 9.72 5.08 -12.12
N GLU A 15 9.88 3.76 -12.03
CA GLU A 15 10.52 3.09 -10.88
C GLU A 15 11.99 3.50 -10.71
N GLY A 16 12.76 3.42 -11.80
CA GLY A 16 14.18 3.80 -11.78
C GLY A 16 14.40 5.28 -11.44
N VAL A 17 13.50 6.15 -11.88
CA VAL A 17 13.56 7.59 -11.59
C VAL A 17 13.25 7.88 -10.12
N ASN A 18 12.23 7.24 -9.54
CA ASN A 18 11.84 7.48 -8.14
C ASN A 18 12.95 7.12 -7.14
N ILE A 19 13.60 5.96 -7.33
CA ILE A 19 14.67 5.50 -6.43
C ILE A 19 15.85 6.47 -6.44
N LEU A 20 16.29 6.89 -7.63
CA LEU A 20 17.44 7.78 -7.77
C LEU A 20 17.18 9.15 -7.13
N GLU A 21 15.99 9.72 -7.33
CA GLU A 21 15.62 11.01 -6.74
C GLU A 21 15.62 10.95 -5.21
N ILE A 22 15.03 9.90 -4.62
CA ILE A 22 15.03 9.72 -3.16
C ILE A 22 16.46 9.52 -2.64
N GLN A 23 17.29 8.73 -3.33
CA GLN A 23 18.70 8.55 -2.96
C GLN A 23 19.47 9.88 -2.99
N ASN A 24 19.25 10.71 -4.01
CA ASN A 24 19.90 12.02 -4.13
C ASN A 24 19.53 12.94 -2.96
N VAL A 25 18.24 12.97 -2.56
CA VAL A 25 17.79 13.78 -1.42
C VAL A 25 18.50 13.36 -0.13
N PHE A 26 18.56 12.06 0.17
CA PHE A 26 19.26 11.57 1.36
C PHE A 26 20.79 11.72 1.26
N GLY A 27 21.34 11.58 0.06
CA GLY A 27 22.77 11.70 -0.22
C GLY A 27 23.34 13.09 0.11
N VAL A 28 22.56 14.16 -0.10
CA VAL A 28 22.96 15.53 0.27
C VAL A 28 23.21 15.67 1.78
N TYR A 29 22.51 14.89 2.60
CA TYR A 29 22.66 14.88 4.05
C TYR A 29 23.61 13.80 4.57
N GLY A 30 24.27 13.04 3.68
CA GLY A 30 25.14 11.93 4.05
C GLY A 30 24.39 10.73 4.64
N ILE A 31 23.08 10.63 4.41
CA ILE A 31 22.24 9.53 4.90
C ILE A 31 22.24 8.40 3.87
N THR A 32 22.73 7.23 4.26
CA THR A 32 22.70 6.04 3.41
C THR A 32 21.44 5.23 3.68
N VAL A 33 20.57 5.08 2.68
CA VAL A 33 19.38 4.23 2.75
C VAL A 33 19.60 2.98 1.90
N ASP A 34 19.34 1.80 2.48
CA ASP A 34 19.45 0.53 1.77
C ASP A 34 18.48 0.48 0.58
N TYR A 35 18.98 0.01 -0.56
CA TYR A 35 18.20 -0.11 -1.80
C TYR A 35 16.89 -0.88 -1.60
N ARG A 36 16.85 -1.89 -0.73
CA ARG A 36 15.64 -2.70 -0.47
C ARG A 36 14.47 -1.88 0.07
N HIS A 37 14.73 -0.80 0.82
CA HIS A 37 13.66 0.09 1.29
C HIS A 37 13.11 0.93 0.14
N LEU A 38 14.00 1.41 -0.72
CA LEU A 38 13.65 2.28 -1.84
C LEU A 38 12.99 1.52 -2.98
N SER A 39 13.44 0.29 -3.26
CA SER A 39 12.82 -0.59 -4.25
C SER A 39 11.42 -0.98 -3.81
N LEU A 40 11.24 -1.41 -2.55
CA LEU A 40 9.90 -1.75 -2.04
C LEU A 40 8.95 -0.53 -2.08
N LEU A 41 9.46 0.66 -1.79
CA LEU A 41 8.71 1.90 -1.88
C LEU A 41 8.31 2.20 -3.33
N ALA A 42 9.27 2.12 -4.26
CA ALA A 42 9.02 2.36 -5.67
C ALA A 42 8.00 1.37 -6.24
N ASP A 43 8.19 0.07 -6.00
CA ASP A 43 7.30 -1.00 -6.43
C ASP A 43 5.86 -0.76 -5.91
N TYR A 44 5.71 -0.31 -4.66
CA TYR A 44 4.38 -0.01 -4.12
C TYR A 44 3.73 1.17 -4.85
N MET A 45 4.49 2.23 -5.12
CA MET A 45 4.03 3.43 -5.83
C MET A 45 3.71 3.17 -7.31
N THR A 46 4.28 2.13 -7.91
CA THR A 46 4.07 1.79 -9.33
C THR A 46 3.28 0.52 -9.55
N SER A 47 2.83 -0.17 -8.50
CA SER A 47 2.18 -1.49 -8.60
C SER A 47 0.93 -1.56 -9.51
N ARG A 48 0.34 -0.43 -9.93
CA ARG A 48 -0.97 -0.38 -10.62
C ARG A 48 -0.98 0.06 -12.08
N GLY A 49 0.14 0.31 -12.74
CA GLY A 49 0.10 0.92 -14.09
C GLY A 49 0.63 2.35 -14.12
N GLN A 50 0.67 2.99 -12.96
CA GLN A 50 0.75 4.43 -12.82
C GLN A 50 1.47 4.81 -11.53
N TYR A 51 1.86 6.07 -11.43
CA TYR A 51 2.47 6.61 -10.23
C TYR A 51 1.42 6.98 -9.18
N ASP A 52 1.42 6.24 -8.08
CA ASP A 52 0.58 6.46 -6.91
C ASP A 52 1.37 7.09 -5.77
N ALA A 53 0.90 8.24 -5.30
CA ALA A 53 1.51 8.90 -4.17
C ALA A 53 0.87 8.46 -2.84
N PHE A 54 1.58 8.65 -1.72
CA PHE A 54 1.05 8.35 -0.39
C PHE A 54 0.13 9.48 0.13
N ASN A 55 -1.04 9.62 -0.48
CA ASN A 55 -2.05 10.64 -0.10
C ASN A 55 -3.48 10.08 -0.23
N ARG A 56 -4.50 10.78 0.29
CA ARG A 56 -5.92 10.31 0.21
C ARG A 56 -6.38 9.90 -1.17
N ARG A 57 -6.00 10.63 -2.23
CA ARG A 57 -6.53 10.41 -3.58
C ARG A 57 -6.19 9.01 -4.06
N ASP A 58 -4.96 8.58 -3.78
CA ASP A 58 -4.46 7.27 -4.17
C ASP A 58 -4.72 6.21 -3.08
N PHE A 59 -4.94 6.63 -1.83
CA PHE A 59 -5.33 5.71 -0.76
C PHE A 59 -6.76 5.15 -0.92
N VAL A 60 -7.64 5.82 -1.69
CA VAL A 60 -9.02 5.34 -1.99
C VAL A 60 -9.03 3.93 -2.57
N TYR A 61 -7.99 3.57 -3.31
CA TYR A 61 -7.87 2.30 -4.02
C TYR A 61 -7.58 1.11 -3.10
N ASN A 62 -7.34 1.33 -1.80
CA ASN A 62 -7.21 0.25 -0.84
C ASN A 62 -8.54 -0.52 -0.70
N THR A 63 -8.45 -1.85 -0.58
CA THR A 63 -9.63 -2.73 -0.52
C THR A 63 -10.36 -2.67 0.81
N SER A 64 -9.67 -2.34 1.90
CA SER A 64 -10.24 -2.33 3.25
C SER A 64 -10.93 -0.98 3.54
N PRO A 65 -12.27 -0.93 3.64
CA PRO A 65 -12.97 0.30 4.01
C PRO A 65 -12.59 0.79 5.42
N LEU A 66 -12.32 -0.11 6.37
CA LEU A 66 -11.87 0.28 7.71
C LEU A 66 -10.47 0.88 7.68
N GLN A 67 -9.55 0.33 6.88
CA GLN A 67 -8.23 0.94 6.69
C GLN A 67 -8.33 2.35 6.11
N LYS A 68 -9.20 2.55 5.11
CA LYS A 68 -9.48 3.89 4.53
C LYS A 68 -10.00 4.87 5.57
N MET A 69 -10.94 4.42 6.40
CA MET A 69 -11.51 5.22 7.50
C MET A 69 -10.48 5.64 8.55
N THR A 70 -9.49 4.79 8.85
CA THR A 70 -8.44 5.08 9.84
C THR A 70 -7.36 6.04 9.34
N PHE A 71 -7.28 6.30 8.03
CA PHE A 71 -6.31 7.22 7.47
C PHE A 71 -6.81 8.66 7.51
N GLU A 72 -7.82 9.01 6.71
CA GLU A 72 -8.46 10.34 6.74
C GLU A 72 -9.86 10.31 6.10
N THR A 73 -10.66 11.38 6.29
CA THR A 73 -12.02 11.53 5.72
C THR A 73 -13.00 10.41 6.11
N THR A 74 -12.93 9.96 7.38
CA THR A 74 -13.67 8.82 7.93
C THR A 74 -15.15 8.76 7.55
N MET A 75 -15.89 9.87 7.73
CA MET A 75 -17.34 9.90 7.46
C MET A 75 -17.67 9.70 5.98
N ASN A 76 -16.85 10.25 5.07
CA ASN A 76 -17.06 10.06 3.64
C ASN A 76 -16.86 8.59 3.24
N PHE A 77 -15.79 7.95 3.73
CA PHE A 77 -15.56 6.54 3.47
C PHE A 77 -16.61 5.64 4.11
N LEU A 78 -17.11 5.99 5.31
CA LEU A 78 -18.18 5.27 5.99
C LEU A 78 -19.48 5.33 5.18
N LEU A 79 -19.91 6.52 4.79
CA LEU A 79 -21.13 6.69 3.99
C LEU A 79 -21.02 5.96 2.64
N ASN A 80 -19.90 6.11 1.94
CA ASN A 80 -19.66 5.40 0.68
C ASN A 80 -19.68 3.88 0.86
N ALA A 81 -19.07 3.35 1.93
CA ALA A 81 -19.09 1.93 2.23
C ALA A 81 -20.51 1.42 2.52
N CYS A 82 -21.31 2.19 3.28
CA CYS A 82 -22.71 1.86 3.57
C CYS A 82 -23.58 1.87 2.31
N ILE A 83 -23.47 2.90 1.47
CA ILE A 83 -24.28 3.04 0.24
C ILE A 83 -23.93 1.95 -0.77
N SER A 84 -22.65 1.68 -0.97
CA SER A 84 -22.19 0.67 -1.93
C SER A 84 -22.20 -0.77 -1.37
N GLY A 85 -22.53 -0.96 -0.09
CA GLY A 85 -22.53 -2.28 0.55
C GLY A 85 -21.14 -2.93 0.66
N HIS A 86 -20.07 -2.13 0.78
CA HIS A 86 -18.71 -2.66 0.91
C HIS A 86 -18.54 -3.47 2.20
N ARG A 87 -17.88 -4.62 2.10
CA ARG A 87 -17.52 -5.47 3.24
C ARG A 87 -16.01 -5.41 3.47
N ASP A 88 -15.62 -5.27 4.74
CA ASP A 88 -14.22 -5.40 5.13
C ASP A 88 -13.90 -6.88 5.42
N HIS A 89 -12.88 -7.41 4.74
CA HIS A 89 -12.45 -8.81 4.90
C HIS A 89 -11.47 -9.00 6.06
N LEU A 90 -11.19 -7.95 6.84
CA LEU A 90 -10.29 -7.96 7.99
C LEU A 90 -8.92 -8.57 7.64
N GLN A 91 -8.35 -8.18 6.49
CA GLN A 91 -7.02 -8.64 6.07
C GLN A 91 -5.94 -7.61 6.40
N SER A 92 -6.27 -6.33 6.37
CA SER A 92 -5.32 -5.28 6.71
C SER A 92 -5.06 -5.24 8.22
N PRO A 93 -3.83 -4.85 8.64
CA PRO A 93 -3.54 -4.65 10.05
C PRO A 93 -4.50 -3.66 10.72
N SER A 94 -4.78 -2.51 10.08
CA SER A 94 -5.69 -1.49 10.63
C SER A 94 -7.12 -2.00 10.83
N SER A 95 -7.70 -2.71 9.85
CA SER A 95 -9.05 -3.27 9.98
C SER A 95 -9.15 -4.30 11.10
N ARG A 96 -8.12 -5.15 11.24
CA ARG A 96 -8.04 -6.13 12.33
C ARG A 96 -7.95 -5.49 13.70
N LEU A 97 -7.14 -4.45 13.83
CA LEU A 97 -7.04 -3.68 15.08
C LEU A 97 -8.38 -3.04 15.46
N VAL A 98 -9.07 -2.42 14.51
CA VAL A 98 -10.42 -1.86 14.73
C VAL A 98 -11.40 -2.94 15.20
N ALA A 99 -11.31 -4.16 14.65
CA ALA A 99 -12.17 -5.29 15.03
C ALA A 99 -11.68 -6.09 16.26
N GLY A 100 -10.57 -5.69 16.90
CA GLY A 100 -9.98 -6.42 18.03
C GLY A 100 -9.47 -7.83 17.68
N LYS A 101 -9.04 -8.05 16.43
CA LYS A 101 -8.48 -9.33 15.94
C LYS A 101 -6.96 -9.28 15.89
N LEU A 102 -6.31 -10.43 16.11
CA LEU A 102 -4.87 -10.60 15.94
C LEU A 102 -4.46 -10.24 14.50
N ILE A 103 -3.40 -9.45 14.29
CA ILE A 103 -2.91 -9.08 12.94
C ILE A 103 -2.24 -10.26 12.22
N ARG A 104 -2.37 -10.40 10.88
CA ARG A 104 -1.69 -11.46 10.09
C ARG A 104 -0.27 -11.08 9.65
N VAL A 105 0.53 -10.56 10.56
CA VAL A 105 1.94 -10.21 10.29
C VAL A 105 2.79 -10.72 11.44
N GLY A 106 4.02 -11.16 11.16
CA GLY A 106 4.91 -11.72 12.17
C GLY A 106 4.35 -13.00 12.78
N THR A 107 4.19 -13.06 14.10
CA THR A 107 3.72 -14.26 14.82
C THR A 107 2.26 -14.63 14.52
N GLY A 108 1.45 -13.69 14.03
CA GLY A 108 0.05 -13.95 13.65
C GLY A 108 -0.14 -14.41 12.21
N CYS A 109 0.93 -14.67 11.44
CA CYS A 109 0.82 -15.12 10.05
C CYS A 109 0.48 -16.62 9.90
N PHE A 110 0.54 -17.39 10.99
CA PHE A 110 0.17 -18.80 11.03
C PHE A 110 -0.68 -19.10 12.28
N ASP A 111 -1.42 -20.20 12.21
CA ASP A 111 -2.16 -20.74 13.35
C ASP A 111 -1.35 -21.90 13.95
N VAL A 112 -1.40 -22.04 15.28
CA VAL A 112 -0.80 -23.17 15.99
C VAL A 112 -1.90 -24.19 16.24
N LEU A 113 -1.70 -25.41 15.74
CA LEU A 113 -2.59 -26.53 15.99
C LEU A 113 -1.91 -27.46 16.99
N ASP A 114 -2.64 -27.82 18.04
CA ASP A 114 -2.20 -28.89 18.93
C ASP A 114 -2.58 -30.25 18.33
N VAL A 115 -1.72 -31.25 18.50
CA VAL A 115 -1.92 -32.59 17.95
C VAL A 115 -2.48 -33.47 19.07
N LEU A 116 -3.80 -33.44 19.23
CA LEU A 116 -4.56 -34.40 20.04
C LEU A 116 -5.21 -35.45 19.13
#